data_AF-A0A167P7D6-F1
#
_entry.id   AF-A0A167P7D6-F1
#
_cell.length_a   1.000
_cell.length_b   1.000
_cell.length_c   1.000
_cell.angle_alpha   90.00
_cell.angle_beta   90.00
_cell.angle_gamma   90.00
#
_symmetry.space_group_name_H-M   'P 1'
#
loop_
_entity.id
_entity.type
_entity.pdbx_description
1 polymer ?
#
loop_
_entity_poly.entity_id
_entity_poly.type
_entity_poly.pdbx_seq_one_letter_code
_entity_poly.pdbx_strand_id
1 'polypeptide(L)'
;MGASDAWQSQPQTPPLLLRTLELTSVCATFSLTFPSPLPSDVSQPKPSMSQTLTNGLAISLNSVPWQKVLVHIDEETDDEAIVVLYGLFPGRRYDVEVGIVRGERGGATVERVGRATEETPLDSYDSDTDTAVEDPPYISPRVRNRSGSSLQATYRSPGSPALVPSTPPRAGHGPSDPPPLPTLADRLHTLQQSLTSLQAQHAQLTAVLKTTRKDSQRSLAMLRSELDGMRRAAEKSQGGDMRARQKVLALQEAVRRAERGARECEDEAISTEGEWVELEGECATLDTVVREARSKEELARKELAAVQSKWSAVEAERDGELSSVRRNWEKWETRRERVEDVVQGLEKRLEEALMECESIEARWDTLSPDEGSLERTNSSESQPRPMDNVELSSENGATSAVADAAEDAEVAKKRESVWGGLSRRFSSSHN
;
A
#
# COMPACT_ATOMS: atom_id res chain seq x y z
N MET A 1 -16.39 62.01 -24.92
CA MET A 1 -15.10 61.51 -25.44
C MET A 1 -14.23 61.19 -24.23
N GLY A 2 -13.76 59.94 -24.10
CA GLY A 2 -12.89 59.50 -23.00
C GLY A 2 -13.43 58.29 -22.21
N ALA A 3 -13.85 57.21 -22.89
CA ALA A 3 -14.01 55.91 -22.26
C ALA A 3 -12.66 55.19 -22.41
N SER A 4 -11.91 55.13 -21.32
CA SER A 4 -10.62 54.43 -21.27
C SER A 4 -10.87 52.94 -21.10
N ASP A 5 -10.61 52.16 -22.14
CA ASP A 5 -10.57 50.70 -22.10
C ASP A 5 -9.40 50.24 -21.22
N ALA A 6 -9.67 50.09 -19.92
CA ALA A 6 -8.77 49.41 -18.99
C ALA A 6 -8.86 47.90 -19.24
N TRP A 7 -8.05 47.39 -20.16
CA TRP A 7 -7.77 45.97 -20.30
C TRP A 7 -7.01 45.49 -19.05
N GLN A 8 -7.74 45.18 -17.98
CA GLN A 8 -7.20 44.44 -16.85
C GLN A 8 -6.93 43.02 -17.33
N SER A 9 -5.67 42.74 -17.63
CA SER A 9 -5.16 41.39 -17.85
C SER A 9 -5.45 40.56 -16.61
N GLN A 10 -6.49 39.72 -16.69
CA GLN A 10 -6.84 38.79 -15.64
C GLN A 10 -5.62 37.89 -15.37
N PRO A 11 -5.12 37.80 -14.12
CA PRO A 11 -3.95 36.99 -13.82
C PRO A 11 -4.28 35.53 -14.16
N GLN A 12 -3.65 35.01 -15.22
CA GLN A 12 -3.70 33.59 -15.54
C GLN A 12 -2.93 32.87 -14.45
N THR A 13 -3.64 32.22 -13.54
CA THR A 13 -2.97 31.38 -12.56
C THR A 13 -2.43 30.13 -13.24
N PRO A 14 -1.24 29.67 -12.83
CA PRO A 14 -0.64 28.51 -13.43
C PRO A 14 -1.57 27.30 -13.26
N PRO A 15 -1.82 26.52 -14.33
CA PRO A 15 -2.68 25.35 -14.24
C PRO A 15 -2.02 24.33 -13.32
N LEU A 16 -2.75 23.87 -12.30
CA LEU A 16 -2.31 22.76 -11.47
C LEU A 16 -2.36 21.46 -12.27
N LEU A 17 -1.34 20.62 -12.12
CA LEU A 17 -1.32 19.30 -12.71
C LEU A 17 -1.99 18.31 -11.76
N LEU A 18 -3.07 17.67 -12.20
CA LEU A 18 -3.70 16.57 -11.49
C LEU A 18 -3.18 15.24 -12.07
N ARG A 19 -2.53 14.43 -11.23
CA ARG A 19 -2.06 13.09 -11.58
C ARG A 19 -2.81 12.05 -10.75
N THR A 20 -3.38 11.04 -11.39
CA THR A 20 -3.96 9.89 -10.69
C THR A 20 -2.84 8.98 -10.20
N LEU A 21 -2.80 8.71 -8.89
CA LEU A 21 -1.85 7.78 -8.28
C LEU A 21 -2.45 6.38 -8.16
N GLU A 22 -3.67 6.29 -7.65
CA GLU A 22 -4.34 5.02 -7.38
C GLU A 22 -5.85 5.16 -7.56
N LEU A 23 -6.48 4.17 -8.19
CA LEU A 23 -7.92 4.05 -8.33
C LEU A 23 -8.32 2.67 -7.84
N THR A 24 -9.11 2.61 -6.78
CA THR A 24 -9.71 1.37 -6.29
C THR A 24 -11.23 1.47 -6.29
N SER A 25 -11.90 0.35 -6.05
CA SER A 25 -13.37 0.30 -5.96
C SER A 25 -13.96 1.12 -4.81
N VAL A 26 -13.15 1.54 -3.83
CA VAL A 26 -13.58 2.22 -2.59
C VAL A 26 -12.85 3.54 -2.32
N CYS A 27 -11.73 3.81 -2.98
CA CYS A 27 -10.97 5.05 -2.85
C CYS A 27 -10.29 5.46 -4.17
N ALA A 28 -9.96 6.75 -4.28
CA ALA A 28 -9.15 7.27 -5.37
C ALA A 28 -8.14 8.28 -4.81
N THR A 29 -6.88 8.15 -5.21
CA THR A 29 -5.76 8.95 -4.74
C THR A 29 -5.20 9.75 -5.91
N PHE A 30 -5.08 11.07 -5.72
CA PHE A 30 -4.53 11.99 -6.70
C PHE A 30 -3.34 12.75 -6.11
N SER A 31 -2.37 13.08 -6.96
CA SER A 31 -1.31 14.04 -6.68
C SER A 31 -1.62 15.33 -7.43
N LEU A 32 -1.58 16.45 -6.70
CA LEU A 32 -1.66 17.80 -7.22
C LEU A 32 -0.25 18.39 -7.17
N THR A 33 0.26 18.85 -8.31
CA THR A 33 1.60 19.45 -8.39
C THR A 33 1.54 20.77 -9.16
N PHE A 34 2.23 21.80 -8.69
CA PHE A 34 2.45 22.99 -9.50
C PHE A 34 3.48 22.69 -10.60
N PRO A 35 3.18 22.98 -11.88
CA PRO A 35 4.20 22.86 -12.92
C PRO A 35 5.37 23.78 -12.57
N SER A 36 6.57 23.21 -12.53
CA SER A 36 7.78 23.97 -12.28
C SER A 36 7.90 25.09 -13.33
N PRO A 37 8.04 26.37 -12.92
CA PRO A 37 8.08 27.47 -13.86
C PRO A 37 9.28 27.30 -14.80
N LEU A 38 9.05 27.49 -16.10
CA LEU A 38 10.14 27.54 -17.07
C LEU A 38 11.13 28.65 -16.67
N PRO A 39 12.45 28.44 -16.82
CA PRO A 39 13.51 29.28 -16.23
C PRO A 39 13.60 30.73 -16.73
N SER A 40 12.65 31.19 -17.53
CA SER A 40 12.67 32.49 -18.21
C SER A 40 11.92 33.62 -17.50
N ASP A 41 11.16 33.36 -16.42
CA ASP A 41 10.35 34.38 -15.75
C ASP A 41 10.80 34.64 -14.30
N VAL A 42 11.88 35.39 -14.17
CA VAL A 42 12.54 35.70 -12.90
C VAL A 42 11.84 36.91 -12.26
N SER A 43 10.86 36.70 -11.36
CA SER A 43 10.59 37.56 -10.18
C SER A 43 9.22 37.40 -9.50
N GLN A 44 8.28 36.58 -10.00
CA GLN A 44 6.98 36.46 -9.33
C GLN A 44 7.04 35.49 -8.12
N PRO A 45 6.55 35.90 -6.93
CA PRO A 45 6.47 35.00 -5.78
C PRO A 45 5.55 33.82 -6.10
N LYS A 46 6.08 32.60 -6.02
CA LYS A 46 5.32 31.36 -6.25
C LYS A 46 4.23 31.25 -5.17
N PRO A 47 2.95 31.05 -5.54
CA PRO A 47 1.91 30.81 -4.55
C PRO A 47 2.16 29.45 -3.87
N SER A 48 2.24 29.41 -2.54
CA SER A 48 2.38 28.15 -1.79
C SER A 48 1.12 27.30 -1.95
N MET A 49 1.29 25.98 -2.07
CA MET A 49 0.18 25.03 -2.21
C MET A 49 -0.74 25.06 -0.99
N SER A 50 -0.17 25.25 0.19
CA SER A 50 -0.92 25.42 1.44
C SER A 50 -1.90 26.58 1.36
N GLN A 51 -1.47 27.75 0.86
CA GLN A 51 -2.32 28.93 0.72
C GLN A 51 -3.43 28.71 -0.32
N THR A 52 -3.11 28.03 -1.42
CA THR A 52 -4.07 27.75 -2.49
C THR A 52 -5.16 26.79 -2.01
N LEU A 53 -4.80 25.74 -1.28
CA LEU A 53 -5.74 24.74 -0.76
C LEU A 53 -6.55 25.26 0.44
N THR A 54 -6.00 26.18 1.24
CA THR A 54 -6.71 26.82 2.36
C THR A 54 -7.95 27.59 1.88
N ASN A 55 -7.94 28.11 0.65
CA ASN A 55 -9.10 28.78 0.05
C ASN A 55 -10.26 27.83 -0.30
N GLY A 56 -10.01 26.52 -0.25
CA GLY A 56 -11.01 25.47 -0.40
C GLY A 56 -10.78 24.62 -1.65
N LEU A 57 -10.66 23.31 -1.45
CA LEU A 57 -10.70 22.31 -2.51
C LEU A 57 -12.16 21.86 -2.71
N ALA A 58 -12.68 22.02 -3.92
CA ALA A 58 -14.01 21.52 -4.30
C ALA A 58 -13.84 20.28 -5.18
N ILE A 59 -14.31 19.14 -4.68
CA ILE A 59 -14.36 17.91 -5.48
C ILE A 59 -15.80 17.56 -5.73
N SER A 60 -16.12 17.23 -6.98
CA SER A 60 -17.43 16.70 -7.35
C SER A 60 -17.29 15.36 -8.05
N LEU A 61 -18.14 14.42 -7.64
CA LEU A 61 -18.30 13.11 -8.26
C LEU A 61 -19.59 13.12 -9.08
N ASN A 62 -19.50 12.87 -10.39
CA ASN A 62 -20.66 12.92 -11.29
C ASN A 62 -21.46 14.23 -11.13
N SER A 63 -20.75 15.36 -11.06
CA SER A 63 -21.30 16.71 -10.81
C SER A 63 -21.99 16.92 -9.44
N VAL A 64 -21.85 15.99 -8.49
CA VAL A 64 -22.35 16.12 -7.11
C VAL A 64 -21.17 16.42 -6.18
N PRO A 65 -21.22 17.48 -5.35
CA PRO A 65 -20.13 17.81 -4.44
C PRO A 65 -19.87 16.67 -3.45
N TRP A 66 -18.60 16.33 -3.25
CA TRP A 66 -18.16 15.24 -2.41
C TRP A 66 -17.37 15.75 -1.21
N GLN A 67 -17.71 15.29 -0.01
CA GLN A 67 -17.15 15.78 1.25
C GLN A 67 -16.13 14.83 1.89
N LYS A 68 -16.08 13.56 1.47
CA LYS A 68 -15.16 12.56 2.05
C LYS A 68 -13.80 12.62 1.35
N VAL A 69 -13.04 13.64 1.70
CA VAL A 69 -11.75 13.99 1.10
C VAL A 69 -10.72 14.15 2.22
N LEU A 70 -9.55 13.52 2.07
CA LEU A 70 -8.36 13.83 2.86
C LEU A 70 -7.36 14.55 1.96
N VAL A 71 -6.71 15.59 2.48
CA VAL A 71 -5.66 16.33 1.77
C VAL A 71 -4.43 16.35 2.65
N HIS A 72 -3.31 15.90 2.11
CA HIS A 72 -2.01 15.92 2.74
C HIS A 72 -1.07 16.77 1.87
N ILE A 73 -0.44 17.78 2.46
CA ILE A 73 0.52 18.64 1.76
C ILE A 73 1.91 18.18 2.20
N ASP A 74 2.82 18.01 1.24
CA ASP A 74 4.20 17.68 1.56
C ASP A 74 4.90 18.88 2.19
N GLU A 75 5.28 18.76 3.47
CA GLU A 75 5.91 19.85 4.25
C GLU A 75 7.32 20.19 3.76
N GLU A 76 8.00 19.27 3.06
CA GLU A 76 9.36 19.49 2.59
C GLU A 76 9.40 20.31 1.30
N THR A 77 8.50 20.01 0.36
CA THR A 77 8.49 20.66 -0.97
C THR A 77 7.45 21.77 -1.08
N ASP A 78 6.36 21.73 -0.29
CA ASP A 78 5.25 22.70 -0.30
C ASP A 78 4.58 22.92 -1.68
N ASP A 79 4.94 22.05 -2.63
CA ASP A 79 4.64 22.11 -4.06
C ASP A 79 3.78 20.91 -4.52
N GLU A 80 3.70 19.88 -3.68
CA GLU A 80 2.95 18.65 -3.90
C GLU A 80 1.90 18.44 -2.80
N ALA A 81 0.70 18.04 -3.21
CA ALA A 81 -0.34 17.61 -2.29
C ALA A 81 -0.99 16.31 -2.77
N ILE A 82 -1.25 15.42 -1.82
CA ILE A 82 -1.94 14.15 -2.04
C ILE A 82 -3.39 14.32 -1.59
N VAL A 83 -4.32 14.02 -2.49
CA VAL A 83 -5.76 14.09 -2.27
C VAL A 83 -6.33 12.68 -2.31
N VAL A 84 -6.93 12.23 -1.22
CA VAL A 84 -7.55 10.90 -1.10
C VAL A 84 -9.07 11.04 -0.98
N LEU A 85 -9.78 10.53 -1.98
CA LEU A 85 -11.23 10.33 -1.96
C LEU A 85 -11.53 8.97 -1.36
N TYR A 86 -12.39 8.93 -0.33
CA TYR A 86 -12.75 7.68 0.33
C TYR A 86 -14.27 7.51 0.45
N GLY A 87 -14.69 6.25 0.60
CA GLY A 87 -16.10 5.89 0.70
C GLY A 87 -16.82 5.86 -0.65
N LEU A 88 -16.09 5.55 -1.73
CA LEU A 88 -16.69 5.21 -3.01
C LEU A 88 -17.38 3.84 -2.89
N PHE A 89 -18.49 3.66 -3.59
CA PHE A 89 -19.17 2.38 -3.67
C PHE A 89 -18.59 1.53 -4.81
N PRO A 90 -18.26 0.25 -4.54
CA PRO A 90 -17.75 -0.65 -5.56
C PRO A 90 -18.79 -0.89 -6.67
N GLY A 91 -18.31 -1.12 -7.90
CA GLY A 91 -19.16 -1.40 -9.07
C GLY A 91 -19.91 -0.18 -9.62
N ARG A 92 -19.57 1.03 -9.19
CA ARG A 92 -20.08 2.28 -9.78
C ARG A 92 -18.95 3.02 -10.47
N ARG A 93 -19.25 3.59 -11.64
CA ARG A 93 -18.31 4.48 -12.35
C ARG A 93 -18.43 5.88 -11.80
N TYR A 94 -17.29 6.48 -11.50
CA TYR A 94 -17.20 7.86 -11.03
C TYR A 94 -16.46 8.73 -12.06
N ASP A 95 -17.04 9.89 -12.32
CA ASP A 95 -16.38 10.99 -13.00
C ASP A 95 -15.94 12.00 -11.94
N VAL A 96 -14.63 12.06 -11.70
CA VAL A 96 -14.04 12.90 -10.65
C VAL A 96 -13.62 14.22 -11.25
N GLU A 97 -14.25 15.31 -10.82
CA GLU A 97 -13.83 16.66 -11.15
C GLU A 97 -13.23 17.31 -9.91
N VAL A 98 -11.98 17.75 -10.02
CA VAL A 98 -11.27 18.50 -8.96
C VAL A 98 -11.19 19.95 -9.39
N GLY A 99 -11.65 20.85 -8.51
CA GLY A 99 -11.58 22.30 -8.69
C GLY A 99 -11.13 23.00 -7.42
N ILE A 100 -10.58 24.19 -7.58
CA ILE A 100 -10.20 25.05 -6.44
C ILE A 100 -11.17 26.20 -6.36
N VAL A 101 -11.74 26.40 -5.17
CA VAL A 101 -12.64 27.51 -4.90
C VAL A 101 -11.77 28.72 -4.59
N ARG A 102 -11.80 29.72 -5.46
CA ARG A 102 -11.24 31.03 -5.14
C ARG A 102 -12.37 32.00 -4.85
N GLY A 103 -12.34 32.60 -3.67
CA GLY A 103 -13.38 33.52 -3.24
C GLY A 103 -12.84 34.55 -2.27
N GLU A 104 -12.35 35.67 -2.78
CA GLU A 104 -12.34 36.91 -1.98
C GLU A 104 -13.76 37.49 -2.00
N ARG A 105 -14.46 37.34 -0.87
CA ARG A 105 -15.74 38.00 -0.49
C ARG A 105 -16.61 38.51 -1.67
N GLY A 106 -17.35 37.63 -2.34
CA GLY A 106 -18.48 38.07 -3.18
C GLY A 106 -18.89 37.16 -4.32
N GLY A 107 -18.02 36.27 -4.77
CA GLY A 107 -18.33 35.29 -5.80
C GLY A 107 -17.30 34.17 -5.78
N ALA A 108 -17.71 32.97 -5.35
CA ALA A 108 -16.86 31.79 -5.40
C ALA A 108 -16.79 31.31 -6.85
N THR A 109 -15.69 31.55 -7.54
CA THR A 109 -15.41 30.96 -8.85
C THR A 109 -14.65 29.65 -8.63
N VAL A 110 -15.22 28.54 -9.10
CA VAL A 110 -14.56 27.24 -9.10
C VAL A 110 -13.73 27.12 -10.36
N GLU A 111 -12.41 27.12 -10.21
CA GLU A 111 -11.50 26.86 -11.33
C GLU A 111 -11.29 25.36 -11.45
N ARG A 112 -11.66 24.78 -12.59
CA ARG A 112 -11.53 23.33 -12.84
C ARG A 112 -10.06 22.99 -13.11
N VAL A 113 -9.48 22.16 -12.26
CA VAL A 113 -8.06 21.73 -12.32
C VAL A 113 -7.90 20.50 -13.21
N GLY A 114 -8.81 19.53 -13.11
CA GLY A 114 -8.72 18.29 -13.88
C GLY A 114 -9.96 17.43 -13.79
N ARG A 115 -10.07 16.47 -14.71
CA ARG A 115 -11.13 15.46 -14.77
C ARG A 115 -10.47 14.09 -14.89
N ALA A 116 -10.75 13.19 -13.96
CA ALA A 116 -10.30 11.81 -14.01
C ALA A 116 -11.53 10.91 -14.15
N THR A 117 -11.63 10.22 -15.29
CA THR A 117 -12.59 9.14 -15.48
C THR A 117 -11.91 7.82 -15.19
N GLU A 118 -12.57 6.97 -14.42
CA GLU A 118 -12.19 5.58 -14.24
C GLU A 118 -12.33 4.87 -15.60
N GLU A 119 -11.28 4.93 -16.42
CA GLU A 119 -11.09 3.99 -17.52
C GLU A 119 -10.67 2.68 -16.88
N THR A 120 -11.65 1.94 -16.35
CA THR A 120 -11.45 0.51 -16.14
C THR A 120 -10.97 -0.01 -17.50
N PRO A 121 -9.76 -0.59 -17.62
CA PRO A 121 -9.49 -1.44 -18.76
C PRO A 121 -10.50 -2.58 -18.60
N LEU A 122 -11.64 -2.44 -19.26
CA LEU A 122 -12.40 -3.59 -19.69
C LEU A 122 -11.37 -4.38 -20.45
N ASP A 123 -10.87 -5.43 -19.82
CA ASP A 123 -10.11 -6.46 -20.48
C ASP A 123 -10.76 -6.68 -21.84
N SER A 124 -10.06 -6.19 -22.86
CA SER A 124 -10.12 -6.74 -24.19
C SER A 124 -9.54 -8.15 -24.06
N TYR A 125 -10.29 -9.05 -23.41
CA TYR A 125 -10.24 -10.44 -23.77
C TYR A 125 -10.77 -10.46 -25.20
N ASP A 126 -9.83 -10.36 -26.15
CA ASP A 126 -9.89 -11.00 -27.45
C ASP A 126 -10.22 -12.46 -27.20
N SER A 127 -11.50 -12.74 -26.98
CA SER A 127 -12.06 -14.05 -27.17
C SER A 127 -12.41 -14.11 -28.64
N ASP A 128 -11.38 -14.37 -29.45
CA ASP A 128 -11.49 -15.04 -30.74
C ASP A 128 -12.16 -16.41 -30.50
N THR A 129 -13.47 -16.38 -30.30
CA THR A 129 -14.33 -17.53 -30.55
C THR A 129 -15.39 -17.10 -31.54
N ASP A 130 -14.99 -17.19 -32.79
CA ASP A 130 -15.86 -17.29 -33.96
C ASP A 130 -16.82 -18.48 -33.77
N THR A 131 -17.92 -18.26 -33.08
CA THR A 131 -19.13 -19.06 -33.24
C THR A 131 -20.32 -18.13 -33.28
N ALA A 132 -20.59 -17.65 -34.49
CA ALA A 132 -21.88 -17.11 -34.89
C ALA A 132 -23.00 -18.12 -34.56
N VAL A 133 -23.67 -17.91 -33.43
CA VAL A 133 -25.01 -18.44 -33.20
C VAL A 133 -25.86 -17.25 -32.76
N GLU A 134 -26.80 -16.89 -33.62
CA GLU A 134 -27.79 -15.85 -33.40
C GLU A 134 -28.50 -16.05 -32.05
N ASP A 135 -28.36 -15.06 -31.17
CA ASP A 135 -29.12 -14.97 -29.94
C ASP A 135 -30.48 -14.30 -30.23
N PRO A 136 -31.63 -14.92 -29.86
CA PRO A 136 -32.93 -14.27 -29.92
C PRO A 136 -33.08 -13.27 -28.76
N PRO A 137 -33.95 -12.26 -28.87
CA PRO A 137 -33.97 -11.13 -27.96
C PRO A 137 -34.32 -11.54 -26.53
N TYR A 138 -33.50 -11.03 -25.61
CA TYR A 138 -33.69 -11.04 -24.16
C TYR A 138 -35.09 -10.53 -23.78
N ILE A 139 -35.98 -11.44 -23.41
CA ILE A 139 -37.17 -11.12 -22.61
C ILE A 139 -36.85 -11.49 -21.17
N SER A 140 -36.55 -10.48 -20.35
CA SER A 140 -36.39 -10.63 -18.90
C SER A 140 -37.60 -11.34 -18.28
N PRO A 141 -37.43 -12.47 -17.56
CA PRO A 141 -38.47 -12.97 -16.71
C PRO A 141 -38.40 -12.20 -15.38
N ARG A 142 -39.25 -11.17 -15.26
CA ARG A 142 -39.66 -10.65 -13.95
C ARG A 142 -40.23 -11.81 -13.15
N VAL A 143 -39.51 -12.24 -12.12
CA VAL A 143 -39.98 -13.19 -11.11
C VAL A 143 -41.11 -12.53 -10.35
N ARG A 144 -42.35 -12.78 -10.78
CA ARG A 144 -43.55 -12.40 -10.04
C ARG A 144 -43.87 -13.54 -9.10
N ASN A 145 -43.55 -13.35 -7.81
CA ASN A 145 -44.14 -14.09 -6.72
C ASN A 145 -45.66 -14.15 -6.91
N ARG A 146 -46.19 -15.35 -7.15
CA ARG A 146 -47.62 -15.62 -7.16
C ARG A 146 -47.91 -16.69 -6.12
N SER A 147 -48.03 -16.24 -4.88
CA SER A 147 -48.91 -16.88 -3.90
C SER A 147 -50.35 -16.74 -4.41
N GLY A 148 -51.07 -17.85 -4.48
CA GLY A 148 -52.47 -17.92 -4.92
C GLY A 148 -52.79 -19.38 -5.23
N SER A 149 -53.15 -20.16 -4.21
CA SER A 149 -54.52 -20.40 -3.78
C SER A 149 -55.25 -21.39 -4.69
N SER A 150 -55.73 -22.46 -4.04
CA SER A 150 -56.89 -23.27 -4.40
C SER A 150 -56.82 -24.05 -5.72
N LEU A 151 -56.94 -25.38 -5.63
CA LEU A 151 -58.17 -26.05 -6.04
C LEU A 151 -58.20 -27.47 -5.46
N GLN A 152 -59.27 -27.73 -4.71
CA GLN A 152 -59.77 -29.04 -4.33
C GLN A 152 -60.06 -29.86 -5.59
N ALA A 153 -59.66 -31.14 -5.61
CA ALA A 153 -60.37 -32.20 -6.33
C ALA A 153 -59.74 -33.56 -6.04
N THR A 154 -60.19 -34.24 -4.98
CA THR A 154 -60.11 -35.70 -4.91
C THR A 154 -61.48 -36.27 -4.58
N TYR A 155 -62.16 -36.58 -5.67
CA TYR A 155 -63.23 -37.53 -5.90
C TYR A 155 -63.61 -38.42 -4.70
N ARG A 156 -64.85 -38.21 -4.24
CA ARG A 156 -65.65 -39.18 -3.50
C ARG A 156 -65.99 -40.35 -4.42
N SER A 157 -65.67 -41.57 -4.02
CA SER A 157 -66.26 -42.78 -4.59
C SER A 157 -67.66 -43.00 -4.00
N PRO A 158 -68.68 -43.37 -4.80
CA PRO A 158 -70.03 -43.65 -4.31
C PRO A 158 -70.08 -45.02 -3.63
N GLY A 159 -70.76 -45.08 -2.47
CA GLY A 159 -71.02 -46.33 -1.75
C GLY A 159 -71.91 -47.28 -2.54
N SER A 160 -71.55 -48.56 -2.51
CA SER A 160 -72.41 -49.68 -2.92
C SER A 160 -73.57 -49.84 -1.91
N PRO A 161 -74.83 -49.92 -2.34
CA PRO A 161 -75.93 -50.36 -1.48
C PRO A 161 -75.91 -51.89 -1.39
N ALA A 162 -75.60 -52.42 -0.21
CA ALA A 162 -75.82 -53.83 0.11
C ALA A 162 -77.34 -54.09 0.22
N LEU A 163 -77.90 -54.81 -0.76
CA LEU A 163 -79.28 -55.29 -0.72
C LEU A 163 -79.39 -56.43 0.30
N VAL A 164 -80.13 -56.15 1.37
CA VAL A 164 -80.58 -57.08 2.40
C VAL A 164 -81.63 -58.01 1.81
N PRO A 165 -81.58 -59.35 2.00
CA PRO A 165 -82.69 -60.23 1.63
C PRO A 165 -83.77 -60.16 2.72
N SER A 166 -84.88 -59.48 2.43
CA SER A 166 -86.07 -59.51 3.28
C SER A 166 -86.77 -60.87 3.17
N THR A 167 -86.82 -61.55 4.31
CA THR A 167 -87.67 -62.70 4.63
C THR A 167 -89.16 -62.33 4.57
N PRO A 168 -90.05 -63.16 4.01
CA PRO A 168 -91.49 -63.05 4.26
C PRO A 168 -91.90 -63.88 5.49
N PRO A 169 -92.98 -63.49 6.20
CA PRO A 169 -93.36 -64.07 7.47
C PRO A 169 -94.16 -65.37 7.34
N ARG A 170 -94.11 -66.12 8.43
CA ARG A 170 -94.85 -67.33 8.76
C ARG A 170 -96.28 -67.01 9.21
N ALA A 171 -97.26 -67.72 8.64
CA ALA A 171 -98.55 -68.08 9.24
C ALA A 171 -98.98 -69.40 8.54
N GLY A 172 -99.43 -70.49 9.17
CA GLY A 172 -100.15 -70.63 10.43
C GLY A 172 -101.63 -70.91 10.14
N HIS A 173 -102.10 -72.13 10.46
CA HIS A 173 -103.48 -72.67 10.34
C HIS A 173 -103.81 -73.24 8.94
N GLY A 174 -104.43 -74.41 8.72
CA GLY A 174 -105.08 -75.46 9.51
C GLY A 174 -105.55 -76.54 8.49
N PRO A 175 -106.11 -77.68 8.91
CA PRO A 175 -106.39 -78.82 8.03
C PRO A 175 -107.80 -78.71 7.42
N SER A 176 -107.93 -78.43 6.13
CA SER A 176 -109.19 -78.65 5.42
C SER A 176 -109.01 -78.71 3.89
N ASP A 177 -109.52 -79.80 3.34
CA ASP A 177 -109.92 -80.09 1.96
C ASP A 177 -108.89 -80.18 0.82
N PRO A 178 -108.94 -81.27 0.03
CA PRO A 178 -108.16 -81.41 -1.19
C PRO A 178 -108.65 -80.39 -2.23
N PRO A 179 -107.76 -79.60 -2.84
CA PRO A 179 -108.15 -78.67 -3.89
C PRO A 179 -108.79 -79.45 -5.05
N PRO A 180 -109.82 -78.90 -5.72
CA PRO A 180 -110.42 -79.52 -6.88
C PRO A 180 -109.35 -79.82 -7.92
N LEU A 181 -109.32 -81.05 -8.43
CA LEU A 181 -108.35 -81.44 -9.44
C LEU A 181 -108.44 -80.46 -10.61
N PRO A 182 -107.31 -79.86 -11.03
CA PRO A 182 -107.28 -78.86 -12.08
C PRO A 182 -107.92 -79.44 -13.33
N THR A 183 -108.86 -78.70 -13.91
CA THR A 183 -109.50 -79.11 -15.14
C THR A 183 -108.45 -79.15 -16.25
N LEU A 184 -108.66 -79.96 -17.30
CA LEU A 184 -107.69 -80.13 -18.39
C LEU A 184 -107.35 -78.78 -19.06
N ALA A 185 -108.30 -77.83 -19.05
CA ALA A 185 -108.12 -76.46 -19.49
C ALA A 185 -107.14 -75.65 -18.61
N ASP A 186 -107.21 -75.80 -17.27
CA ASP A 186 -106.28 -75.13 -16.34
C ASP A 186 -104.85 -75.62 -16.52
N ARG A 187 -104.67 -76.91 -16.83
CA ARG A 187 -103.36 -77.51 -17.14
C ARG A 187 -102.79 -76.99 -18.46
N LEU A 188 -103.62 -76.83 -19.48
CA LEU A 188 -103.22 -76.20 -20.75
C LEU A 188 -102.83 -74.74 -20.53
N HIS A 189 -103.61 -74.00 -19.76
CA HIS A 189 -103.32 -72.60 -19.44
C HIS A 189 -102.00 -72.46 -18.67
N THR A 190 -101.75 -73.30 -17.66
CA THR A 190 -100.48 -73.31 -16.93
C THR A 190 -99.29 -73.70 -17.81
N LEU A 191 -99.43 -74.66 -18.73
CA LEU A 191 -98.38 -74.98 -19.72
C LEU A 191 -98.14 -73.82 -20.69
N GLN A 192 -99.18 -73.15 -21.15
CA GLN A 192 -99.07 -71.99 -22.04
C GLN A 192 -98.44 -70.80 -21.31
N GLN A 193 -98.76 -70.60 -20.04
CA GLN A 193 -98.14 -69.61 -19.17
C GLN A 193 -96.67 -69.94 -18.88
N SER A 194 -96.33 -71.21 -18.68
CA SER A 194 -94.93 -71.63 -18.48
C SER A 194 -94.11 -71.46 -19.76
N LEU A 195 -94.68 -71.77 -20.92
CA LEU A 195 -94.04 -71.59 -22.22
C LEU A 195 -93.81 -70.09 -22.51
N THR A 196 -94.80 -69.23 -22.27
CA THR A 196 -94.65 -67.78 -22.43
C THR A 196 -93.64 -67.20 -21.43
N SER A 197 -93.62 -67.70 -20.18
CA SER A 197 -92.59 -67.35 -19.20
C SER A 197 -91.18 -67.75 -19.64
N LEU A 198 -91.00 -69.00 -20.11
CA LEU A 198 -89.73 -69.48 -20.65
C LEU A 198 -89.30 -68.70 -21.90
N GLN A 199 -90.23 -68.34 -22.79
CA GLN A 199 -89.96 -67.49 -23.94
C GLN A 199 -89.53 -66.08 -23.52
N ALA A 200 -90.18 -65.49 -22.52
CA ALA A 200 -89.81 -64.20 -21.96
C ALA A 200 -88.42 -64.24 -21.29
N GLN A 201 -88.12 -65.29 -20.52
CA GLN A 201 -86.81 -65.50 -19.93
C GLN A 201 -85.72 -65.71 -20.98
N HIS A 202 -86.00 -66.49 -22.04
CA HIS A 202 -85.06 -66.68 -23.13
C HIS A 202 -84.78 -65.36 -23.86
N ALA A 203 -85.81 -64.55 -24.13
CA ALA A 203 -85.65 -63.22 -24.71
C ALA A 203 -84.84 -62.28 -23.80
N GLN A 204 -85.08 -62.33 -22.49
CA GLN A 204 -84.34 -61.55 -21.49
C GLN A 204 -82.87 -61.96 -21.42
N LEU A 205 -82.56 -63.25 -21.32
CA LEU A 205 -81.18 -63.76 -21.32
C LEU A 205 -80.46 -63.42 -22.62
N THR A 206 -81.15 -63.52 -23.75
CA THR A 206 -80.60 -63.12 -25.05
C THR A 206 -80.29 -61.62 -25.09
N ALA A 207 -81.16 -60.78 -24.52
CA ALA A 207 -80.92 -59.34 -24.39
C ALA A 207 -79.70 -59.05 -23.50
N VAL A 208 -79.60 -59.72 -22.34
CA VAL A 208 -78.47 -59.57 -21.41
C VAL A 208 -77.15 -60.03 -22.05
N LEU A 209 -77.14 -61.14 -22.78
CA LEU A 209 -75.94 -61.59 -23.51
C LEU A 209 -75.51 -60.58 -24.59
N LYS A 210 -76.47 -59.94 -25.28
CA LYS A 210 -76.17 -58.89 -26.26
C LYS A 210 -75.62 -57.62 -25.60
N THR A 211 -76.20 -57.16 -24.49
CA THR A 211 -75.72 -55.95 -23.79
C THR A 211 -74.34 -56.19 -23.18
N THR A 212 -74.14 -57.31 -22.48
CA THR A 212 -72.84 -57.67 -21.88
C THR A 212 -71.74 -57.80 -22.94
N ARG A 213 -72.01 -58.41 -24.10
CA ARG A 213 -71.06 -58.45 -25.21
C ARG A 213 -70.74 -57.07 -25.77
N LYS A 214 -71.74 -56.19 -25.88
CA LYS A 214 -71.54 -54.81 -26.33
C LYS A 214 -70.73 -53.99 -25.33
N ASP A 215 -71.00 -54.16 -24.04
CA ASP A 215 -70.31 -53.45 -22.97
C ASP A 215 -68.87 -53.96 -22.80
N SER A 216 -68.60 -55.26 -22.96
CA SER A 216 -67.23 -55.78 -22.98
C SER A 216 -66.43 -55.29 -24.19
N GLN A 217 -67.06 -55.16 -25.36
CA GLN A 217 -66.41 -54.55 -26.53
C GLN A 217 -66.09 -53.07 -26.30
N ARG A 218 -67.00 -52.31 -25.67
CA ARG A 218 -66.76 -50.91 -25.30
C ARG A 218 -65.63 -50.77 -24.27
N SER A 219 -65.60 -51.61 -23.24
CA SER A 219 -64.55 -51.55 -22.22
C SER A 219 -63.19 -51.91 -22.81
N LEU A 220 -63.11 -52.91 -23.70
CA LEU A 220 -61.87 -53.23 -24.42
C LEU A 220 -61.41 -52.09 -25.33
N ALA A 221 -62.33 -51.43 -26.04
CA ALA A 221 -62.00 -50.25 -26.84
C ALA A 221 -61.47 -49.10 -25.97
N MET A 222 -62.07 -48.89 -24.80
CA MET A 222 -61.64 -47.89 -23.82
C MET A 222 -60.22 -48.21 -23.29
N LEU A 223 -59.96 -49.44 -22.84
CA LEU A 223 -58.64 -49.87 -22.36
C LEU A 223 -57.55 -49.74 -23.43
N ARG A 224 -57.88 -50.03 -24.70
CA ARG A 224 -56.94 -49.81 -25.82
C ARG A 224 -56.61 -48.33 -25.98
N SER A 225 -57.63 -47.46 -25.96
CA SER A 225 -57.41 -46.01 -26.06
C SER A 225 -56.63 -45.44 -24.88
N GLU A 226 -56.80 -46.00 -23.67
CA GLU A 226 -56.06 -45.63 -22.48
C GLU A 226 -54.60 -46.09 -22.57
N LEU A 227 -54.35 -47.33 -23.03
CA LEU A 227 -52.99 -47.85 -23.25
C LEU A 227 -52.24 -47.02 -24.30
N ASP A 228 -52.90 -46.67 -25.40
CA ASP A 228 -52.33 -45.76 -26.41
C ASP A 228 -52.08 -44.35 -25.83
N GLY A 229 -52.98 -43.87 -24.96
CA GLY A 229 -52.81 -42.62 -24.23
C GLY A 229 -51.59 -42.63 -23.31
N MET A 230 -51.45 -43.67 -22.49
CA MET A 230 -50.30 -43.86 -21.61
C MET A 230 -49.00 -44.03 -22.39
N ARG A 231 -49.02 -44.75 -23.51
CA ARG A 231 -47.85 -44.93 -24.37
C ARG A 231 -47.38 -43.61 -24.97
N ARG A 232 -48.29 -42.80 -25.54
CA ARG A 232 -47.94 -41.46 -26.04
C ARG A 232 -47.46 -40.53 -24.94
N ALA A 233 -48.03 -40.63 -23.74
CA ALA A 233 -47.57 -39.87 -22.58
C ALA A 233 -46.15 -40.25 -22.18
N ALA A 234 -45.83 -41.55 -22.16
CA ALA A 234 -44.48 -42.07 -21.87
C ALA A 234 -43.45 -41.68 -22.95
N GLU A 235 -43.81 -41.78 -24.23
CA GLU A 235 -42.94 -41.34 -25.34
C GLU A 235 -42.69 -39.83 -25.26
N LYS A 236 -43.70 -39.04 -24.85
CA LYS A 236 -43.55 -37.59 -24.63
C LYS A 236 -42.67 -37.27 -23.42
N SER A 237 -42.72 -38.04 -22.32
CA SER A 237 -41.89 -37.81 -21.15
C SER A 237 -40.41 -38.17 -21.37
N GLN A 238 -40.13 -39.18 -22.20
CA GLN A 238 -38.76 -39.60 -22.53
C GLN A 238 -37.90 -38.46 -23.12
N GLY A 239 -38.49 -37.60 -23.96
CA GLY A 239 -37.79 -36.43 -24.51
C GLY A 239 -37.51 -35.34 -23.45
N GLY A 240 -38.31 -35.27 -22.38
CA GLY A 240 -38.02 -34.44 -21.21
C GLY A 240 -36.83 -34.99 -20.41
N ASP A 241 -36.82 -36.30 -20.17
CA ASP A 241 -35.78 -36.97 -19.39
C ASP A 241 -34.39 -36.89 -20.05
N MET A 242 -34.32 -37.02 -21.38
CA MET A 242 -33.05 -36.86 -22.10
C MET A 242 -32.46 -35.46 -21.95
N ARG A 243 -33.29 -34.42 -22.03
CA ARG A 243 -32.86 -33.03 -21.79
C ARG A 243 -32.45 -32.80 -20.34
N ALA A 244 -33.18 -33.38 -19.39
CA ALA A 244 -32.81 -33.30 -17.98
C ALA A 244 -31.45 -33.96 -17.71
N ARG A 245 -31.18 -35.13 -18.30
CA ARG A 245 -29.88 -35.81 -18.20
C ARG A 245 -28.75 -35.00 -18.83
N GLN A 246 -28.96 -34.40 -19.99
CA GLN A 246 -27.99 -33.51 -20.63
C GLN A 246 -27.68 -32.30 -19.74
N LYS A 247 -28.70 -31.68 -19.13
CA LYS A 247 -28.51 -30.58 -18.18
C LYS A 247 -27.71 -31.01 -16.96
N VAL A 248 -27.97 -32.21 -16.41
CA VAL A 248 -27.19 -32.75 -15.29
C VAL A 248 -25.72 -32.95 -15.67
N LEU A 249 -25.44 -33.50 -16.85
CA LEU A 249 -24.06 -33.69 -17.33
C LEU A 249 -23.33 -32.34 -17.54
N ALA A 250 -24.01 -31.35 -18.14
CA ALA A 250 -23.45 -30.01 -18.32
C ALA A 250 -23.15 -29.33 -16.98
N LEU A 251 -24.06 -29.45 -15.99
CA LEU A 251 -23.84 -28.94 -14.64
C LEU A 251 -22.69 -29.68 -13.94
N GLN A 252 -22.59 -31.00 -14.08
CA GLN A 252 -21.47 -31.76 -13.53
C GLN A 252 -20.12 -31.33 -14.12
N GLU A 253 -20.07 -31.05 -15.42
CA GLU A 253 -18.85 -30.55 -16.05
C GLU A 253 -18.53 -29.13 -15.60
N ALA A 254 -19.53 -28.27 -15.45
CA ALA A 254 -19.37 -26.93 -14.89
C ALA A 254 -18.82 -26.97 -13.46
N VAL A 255 -19.33 -27.87 -12.61
CA VAL A 255 -18.80 -28.09 -11.25
C VAL A 255 -17.34 -28.55 -11.30
N ARG A 256 -16.98 -29.50 -12.15
CA ARG A 256 -15.57 -29.93 -12.29
C ARG A 256 -14.64 -28.81 -12.75
N ARG A 257 -15.10 -27.93 -13.64
CA ARG A 257 -14.31 -26.77 -14.08
C ARG A 257 -14.16 -25.76 -12.94
N ALA A 258 -15.21 -25.50 -12.17
CA ALA A 258 -15.16 -24.62 -11.01
C ALA A 258 -14.23 -25.18 -9.91
N GLU A 259 -14.28 -26.48 -9.63
CA GLU A 259 -13.37 -27.14 -8.68
C GLU A 259 -11.91 -27.08 -9.13
N ARG A 260 -11.64 -27.16 -10.43
CA ARG A 260 -10.28 -26.98 -10.96
C ARG A 260 -9.79 -25.56 -10.77
N GLY A 261 -10.59 -24.56 -11.17
CA GLY A 261 -10.25 -23.16 -10.98
C GLY A 261 -10.05 -22.80 -9.51
N ALA A 262 -10.86 -23.37 -8.60
CA ALA A 262 -10.68 -23.17 -7.16
C ALA A 262 -9.32 -23.69 -6.67
N ARG A 263 -8.87 -24.86 -7.14
CA ARG A 263 -7.55 -25.41 -6.78
C ARG A 263 -6.41 -24.59 -7.37
N GLU A 264 -6.53 -24.13 -8.61
CA GLU A 264 -5.53 -23.26 -9.22
C GLU A 264 -5.37 -21.96 -8.42
N CYS A 265 -6.48 -21.35 -7.98
CA CYS A 265 -6.44 -20.18 -7.09
C CYS A 265 -5.85 -20.50 -5.70
N GLU A 266 -6.12 -21.68 -5.13
CA GLU A 266 -5.53 -22.12 -3.86
C GLU A 266 -4.01 -22.32 -4.00
N ASP A 267 -3.54 -22.93 -5.10
CA ASP A 267 -2.12 -23.13 -5.37
C ASP A 267 -1.39 -21.80 -5.58
N GLU A 268 -2.00 -20.85 -6.30
CA GLU A 268 -1.49 -19.48 -6.44
C GLU A 268 -1.44 -18.76 -5.09
N ALA A 269 -2.48 -18.88 -4.27
CA ALA A 269 -2.49 -18.30 -2.93
C ALA A 269 -1.36 -18.86 -2.07
N ILE A 270 -1.14 -20.18 -2.07
CA ILE A 270 -0.03 -20.83 -1.36
C ILE A 270 1.32 -20.34 -1.87
N SER A 271 1.48 -20.17 -3.20
CA SER A 271 2.73 -19.63 -3.78
C SER A 271 2.99 -18.21 -3.30
N THR A 272 1.99 -17.33 -3.36
CA THR A 272 2.13 -15.94 -2.91
C THR A 272 2.40 -15.85 -1.41
N GLU A 273 1.74 -16.67 -0.57
CA GLU A 273 2.02 -16.74 0.86
C GLU A 273 3.46 -17.20 1.13
N GLY A 274 3.98 -18.15 0.34
CA GLY A 274 5.38 -18.56 0.39
C GLY A 274 6.35 -17.41 0.10
N GLU A 275 6.12 -16.68 -1.00
CA GLU A 275 6.93 -15.50 -1.37
C GLU A 275 6.89 -14.40 -0.30
N TRP A 276 5.73 -14.18 0.32
CA TRP A 276 5.59 -13.23 1.43
C TRP A 276 6.43 -13.62 2.64
N VAL A 277 6.46 -14.90 3.01
CA VAL A 277 7.27 -15.40 4.12
C VAL A 277 8.77 -15.28 3.82
N GLU A 278 9.19 -15.53 2.57
CA GLU A 278 10.58 -15.33 2.15
C GLU A 278 10.98 -13.86 2.25
N LEU A 279 10.16 -12.95 1.74
CA LEU A 279 10.39 -11.50 1.82
C LEU A 279 10.42 -11.00 3.27
N GLU A 280 9.56 -11.52 4.15
CA GLU A 280 9.59 -11.20 5.57
C GLU A 280 10.90 -11.65 6.22
N GLY A 281 11.40 -12.83 5.84
CA GLY A 281 12.72 -13.32 6.21
C GLY A 281 13.85 -12.39 5.75
N GLU A 282 13.83 -11.97 4.49
CA GLU A 282 14.81 -11.02 3.94
C GLU A 282 14.78 -9.68 4.67
N CYS A 283 13.58 -9.12 4.91
CA CYS A 283 13.40 -7.89 5.68
C CYS A 283 14.00 -8.02 7.09
N ALA A 284 13.74 -9.13 7.78
CA ALA A 284 14.31 -9.39 9.10
C ALA A 284 15.85 -9.45 9.08
N THR A 285 16.45 -10.05 8.04
CA THR A 285 17.91 -10.04 7.88
C THR A 285 18.46 -8.64 7.62
N LEU A 286 17.82 -7.86 6.73
CA LEU A 286 18.23 -6.48 6.45
C LEU A 286 18.13 -5.59 7.69
N ASP A 287 17.08 -5.74 8.50
CA ASP A 287 16.94 -5.04 9.78
C ASP A 287 18.09 -5.35 10.73
N THR A 288 18.58 -6.60 10.75
CA THR A 288 19.77 -6.93 11.54
C THR A 288 21.03 -6.25 11.04
N VAL A 289 21.24 -6.20 9.73
CA VAL A 289 22.39 -5.53 9.10
C VAL A 289 22.34 -4.02 9.37
N VAL A 290 21.18 -3.38 9.21
CA VAL A 290 21.00 -1.95 9.50
C VAL A 290 21.26 -1.65 10.98
N ARG A 291 20.78 -2.49 11.89
CA ARG A 291 21.01 -2.32 13.33
C ARG A 291 22.50 -2.42 13.68
N GLU A 292 23.21 -3.38 13.11
CA GLU A 292 24.65 -3.49 13.29
C GLU A 292 25.43 -2.31 12.69
N ALA A 293 25.04 -1.85 11.51
CA ALA A 293 25.66 -0.71 10.85
C ALA A 293 25.50 0.56 11.70
N ARG A 294 24.29 0.82 12.24
CA ARG A 294 24.03 1.94 13.16
C ARG A 294 24.85 1.83 14.44
N SER A 295 24.98 0.63 15.02
CA SER A 295 25.83 0.42 16.20
C SER A 295 27.30 0.71 15.92
N LYS A 296 27.81 0.30 14.75
CA LYS A 296 29.19 0.59 14.31
C LYS A 296 29.41 2.09 14.06
N GLU A 297 28.44 2.76 13.45
CA GLU A 297 28.47 4.22 13.23
C GLU A 297 28.50 4.98 14.57
N GLU A 298 27.67 4.57 15.54
CA GLU A 298 27.64 5.20 16.86
C GLU A 298 28.97 5.05 17.61
N LEU A 299 29.61 3.88 17.51
CA LEU A 299 30.95 3.65 18.07
C LEU A 299 32.00 4.53 17.39
N ALA A 300 32.01 4.58 16.05
CA ALA A 300 32.93 5.43 15.30
C ALA A 300 32.74 6.92 15.64
N ARG A 301 31.49 7.37 15.82
CA ARG A 301 31.17 8.74 16.28
C ARG A 301 31.72 9.02 17.67
N LYS A 302 31.60 8.07 18.62
CA LYS A 302 32.16 8.20 19.98
C LYS A 302 33.69 8.26 19.95
N GLU A 303 34.34 7.43 19.13
CA GLU A 303 35.79 7.45 18.95
C GLU A 303 36.28 8.77 18.35
N LEU A 304 35.61 9.27 17.32
CA LEU A 304 35.94 10.57 16.70
C LEU A 304 35.77 11.73 17.69
N ALA A 305 34.69 11.73 18.48
CA ALA A 305 34.50 12.73 19.54
C ALA A 305 35.58 12.66 20.62
N ALA A 306 36.02 11.45 21.00
CA ALA A 306 37.10 11.27 21.97
C ALA A 306 38.46 11.77 21.42
N VAL A 307 38.76 11.47 20.15
CA VAL A 307 39.96 11.98 19.47
C VAL A 307 39.92 13.50 19.36
N GLN A 308 38.79 14.08 18.96
CA GLN A 308 38.62 15.53 18.89
C GLN A 308 38.79 16.21 20.25
N SER A 309 38.25 15.62 21.31
CA SER A 309 38.42 16.12 22.69
C SER A 309 39.89 16.10 23.13
N LYS A 310 40.63 15.02 22.83
CA LYS A 310 42.07 14.93 23.10
C LYS A 310 42.87 15.98 22.33
N TRP A 311 42.58 16.16 21.03
CA TRP A 311 43.24 17.18 20.23
C TRP A 311 42.98 18.59 20.73
N SER A 312 41.73 18.89 21.10
CA SER A 312 41.38 20.18 21.69
C SER A 312 42.08 20.43 23.03
N ALA A 313 42.27 19.38 23.86
CA ALA A 313 43.03 19.50 25.10
C ALA A 313 44.52 19.79 24.84
N VAL A 314 45.14 19.12 23.87
CA VAL A 314 46.53 19.38 23.47
C VAL A 314 46.69 20.80 22.90
N GLU A 315 45.75 21.24 22.07
CA GLU A 315 45.75 22.61 21.53
C GLU A 315 45.66 23.65 22.65
N ALA A 316 44.77 23.46 23.62
CA ALA A 316 44.64 24.33 24.78
C ALA A 316 45.91 24.35 25.66
N GLU A 317 46.59 23.20 25.81
CA GLU A 317 47.88 23.13 26.50
C GLU A 317 48.96 23.93 25.77
N ARG A 318 49.08 23.77 24.44
CA ARG A 318 50.02 24.53 23.61
C ARG A 318 49.75 26.03 23.64
N ASP A 319 48.49 26.45 23.60
CA ASP A 319 48.11 27.86 23.75
C ASP A 319 48.48 28.42 25.12
N GLY A 320 48.37 27.60 26.16
CA GLY A 320 48.85 27.91 27.51
C GLY A 320 50.36 28.14 27.56
N GLU A 321 51.15 27.28 26.91
CA GLU A 321 52.61 27.43 26.78
C GLU A 321 52.99 28.69 26.00
N LEU A 322 52.38 28.92 24.84
CA LEU A 322 52.60 30.11 24.02
C LEU A 322 52.28 31.40 24.79
N SER A 323 51.19 31.40 25.56
CA SER A 323 50.82 32.51 26.43
C SER A 323 51.86 32.75 27.53
N SER A 324 52.44 31.69 28.10
CA SER A 324 53.51 31.79 29.10
C SER A 324 54.80 32.37 28.50
N VAL A 325 55.23 31.87 27.33
CA VAL A 325 56.39 32.37 26.60
C VAL A 325 56.19 33.84 26.22
N ARG A 326 55.01 34.23 25.73
CA ARG A 326 54.67 35.62 25.41
C ARG A 326 54.79 36.54 26.63
N ARG A 327 54.23 36.16 27.78
CA ARG A 327 54.37 36.94 29.03
C ARG A 327 55.83 37.07 29.47
N ASN A 328 56.64 36.02 29.28
CA ASN A 328 58.07 36.08 29.60
C ASN A 328 58.83 36.98 28.64
N TRP A 329 58.51 36.95 27.35
CA TRP A 329 59.05 37.87 26.36
C TRP A 329 58.76 39.32 26.74
N GLU A 330 57.51 39.67 27.05
CA GLU A 330 57.12 41.02 27.50
C GLU A 330 57.89 41.47 28.76
N LYS A 331 58.17 40.55 29.70
CA LYS A 331 59.02 40.85 30.87
C LYS A 331 60.48 41.13 30.49
N TRP A 332 61.03 40.40 29.53
CA TRP A 332 62.41 40.61 29.08
C TRP A 332 62.53 41.86 28.20
N GLU A 333 61.51 42.17 27.42
CA GLU A 333 61.40 43.41 26.64
C GLU A 333 61.36 44.63 27.56
N THR A 334 60.48 44.64 28.56
CA THR A 334 60.46 45.72 29.57
C THR A 334 61.74 45.81 30.39
N ARG A 335 62.48 44.71 30.61
CA ARG A 335 63.82 44.75 31.24
C ARG A 335 64.86 45.32 30.29
N ARG A 336 64.81 44.97 29.02
CA ARG A 336 65.70 45.48 27.96
C ARG A 336 65.54 46.99 27.84
N GLU A 337 64.30 47.48 27.73
CA GLU A 337 63.97 48.92 27.70
C GLU A 337 64.56 49.66 28.90
N ARG A 338 64.41 49.12 30.12
CA ARG A 338 65.02 49.73 31.32
C ARG A 338 66.55 49.77 31.29
N VAL A 339 67.19 48.73 30.76
CA VAL A 339 68.66 48.71 30.64
C VAL A 339 69.10 49.72 29.58
N GLU A 340 68.37 49.81 28.47
CA GLU A 340 68.60 50.79 27.42
C GLU A 340 68.48 52.23 27.95
N ASP A 341 67.45 52.52 28.74
CA ASP A 341 67.30 53.81 29.43
C ASP A 341 68.50 54.13 30.36
N VAL A 342 68.98 53.14 31.11
CA VAL A 342 70.15 53.31 31.99
C VAL A 342 71.42 53.54 31.18
N VAL A 343 71.63 52.81 30.08
CA VAL A 343 72.78 52.97 29.19
C VAL A 343 72.77 54.36 28.56
N GLN A 344 71.65 54.82 28.00
CA GLN A 344 71.53 56.19 27.47
C GLN A 344 71.81 57.24 28.55
N GLY A 345 71.36 57.01 29.78
CA GLY A 345 71.68 57.86 30.92
C GLY A 345 73.17 57.88 31.28
N LEU A 346 73.86 56.75 31.17
CA LEU A 346 75.31 56.65 31.38
C LEU A 346 76.11 57.27 30.23
N GLU A 347 75.70 57.05 28.98
CA GLU A 347 76.27 57.66 27.79
C GLU A 347 76.20 59.19 27.87
N LYS A 348 75.06 59.73 28.28
CA LYS A 348 74.91 61.18 28.51
C LYS A 348 75.84 61.71 29.60
N ARG A 349 75.95 61.00 30.73
CA ARG A 349 76.90 61.39 31.80
C ARG A 349 78.36 61.29 31.35
N LEU A 350 78.68 60.29 30.52
CA LEU A 350 80.00 60.15 29.92
C LEU A 350 80.30 61.33 29.00
N GLU A 351 79.35 61.73 28.16
CA GLU A 351 79.45 62.91 27.30
C GLU A 351 79.61 64.21 28.13
N GLU A 352 78.81 64.39 29.18
CA GLU A 352 78.94 65.51 30.13
C GLU A 352 80.32 65.53 30.80
N ALA A 353 80.84 64.37 31.24
CA ALA A 353 82.16 64.24 31.85
C ALA A 353 83.30 64.48 30.85
N LEU A 354 83.18 64.00 29.61
CA LEU A 354 84.14 64.28 28.54
C LEU A 354 84.18 65.78 28.22
N MET A 355 83.01 66.43 28.10
CA MET A 355 82.91 67.87 27.95
C MET A 355 83.52 68.63 29.14
N GLU A 356 83.36 68.13 30.37
CA GLU A 356 84.00 68.69 31.56
C GLU A 356 85.52 68.50 31.52
N CYS A 357 86.02 67.32 31.15
CA CYS A 357 87.44 67.05 30.94
C CYS A 357 88.04 67.97 29.88
N GLU A 358 87.40 68.11 28.71
CA GLU A 358 87.83 69.04 27.65
C GLU A 358 87.87 70.50 28.17
N SER A 359 86.90 70.90 28.99
CA SER A 359 86.88 72.21 29.65
C SER A 359 87.99 72.38 30.71
N ILE A 360 88.32 71.32 31.45
CA ILE A 360 89.45 71.28 32.37
C ILE A 360 90.77 71.38 31.59
N GLU A 361 90.98 70.54 30.58
CA GLU A 361 92.16 70.55 29.72
C GLU A 361 92.35 71.91 29.06
N ALA A 362 91.30 72.50 28.48
CA ALA A 362 91.35 73.85 27.93
C ALA A 362 91.77 74.91 28.96
N ARG A 363 91.33 74.76 30.23
CA ARG A 363 91.76 75.62 31.36
C ARG A 363 93.21 75.36 31.79
N TRP A 364 93.67 74.10 31.78
CA TRP A 364 95.05 73.73 32.12
C TRP A 364 96.04 74.16 31.04
N ASP A 365 95.69 74.01 29.75
CA ASP A 365 96.47 74.52 28.62
C ASP A 365 96.63 76.06 28.69
N THR A 366 95.66 76.76 29.27
CA THR A 366 95.79 78.21 29.53
C THR A 366 96.66 78.54 30.76
N LEU A 367 96.86 77.60 31.68
CA LEU A 367 97.57 77.78 32.96
C LEU A 367 98.94 77.10 33.00
N SER A 368 99.35 76.38 31.96
CA SER A 368 100.63 75.69 31.86
C SER A 368 101.63 76.47 30.98
N PRO A 369 102.44 77.38 31.54
CA PRO A 369 103.61 77.93 30.86
C PRO A 369 104.73 76.89 30.83
N ASP A 370 105.10 76.50 29.61
CA ASP A 370 106.38 75.95 29.15
C ASP A 370 107.41 75.58 30.25
N GLU A 371 107.36 74.34 30.75
CA GLU A 371 108.53 73.66 31.34
C GLU A 371 108.66 72.23 30.77
N GLY A 372 109.59 72.09 29.82
CA GLY A 372 110.71 71.16 29.97
C GLY A 372 110.42 69.67 30.07
N SER A 373 110.57 68.98 28.93
CA SER A 373 111.54 67.89 28.75
C SER A 373 111.83 67.01 29.97
N LEU A 374 111.33 65.77 30.01
CA LEU A 374 112.09 64.66 30.58
C LEU A 374 111.69 63.30 29.98
N GLU A 375 112.75 62.65 29.53
CA GLU A 375 112.89 61.32 28.95
C GLU A 375 112.43 60.16 29.87
N ARG A 376 111.96 59.09 29.20
CA ARG A 376 112.19 57.65 29.47
C ARG A 376 111.79 57.13 30.87
N THR A 377 111.06 56.03 30.98
CA THR A 377 111.62 54.67 30.78
C THR A 377 110.55 53.61 31.09
N ASN A 378 110.64 52.51 30.35
CA ASN A 378 110.53 51.11 30.77
C ASN A 378 109.32 50.54 31.52
N SER A 379 108.90 49.41 30.92
CA SER A 379 108.63 48.12 31.57
C SER A 379 107.26 47.91 32.22
N SER A 380 106.50 47.00 31.60
CA SER A 380 106.18 45.65 32.09
C SER A 380 104.77 45.30 31.63
N GLU A 381 104.59 44.42 30.65
CA GLU A 381 104.60 42.97 30.90
C GLU A 381 103.45 42.56 31.82
N SER A 382 102.33 42.09 31.23
CA SER A 382 101.66 40.84 31.63
C SER A 382 100.39 40.59 30.78
N GLN A 383 100.46 39.56 29.94
CA GLN A 383 99.33 38.71 29.57
C GLN A 383 98.65 38.12 30.84
N PRO A 384 97.38 37.71 30.76
CA PRO A 384 97.07 36.31 30.46
C PRO A 384 96.01 36.23 29.35
N ARG A 385 96.27 35.51 28.24
CA ARG A 385 96.04 34.08 28.02
C ARG A 385 94.59 33.57 28.23
N PRO A 386 94.12 32.73 27.30
CA PRO A 386 92.75 32.22 27.23
C PRO A 386 92.57 31.08 28.23
N MET A 387 91.37 30.97 28.81
CA MET A 387 90.91 29.72 29.39
C MET A 387 89.91 29.10 28.43
N ASP A 388 90.41 28.19 27.61
CA ASP A 388 89.68 26.99 27.25
C ASP A 388 89.36 26.22 28.54
N ASN A 389 88.09 25.91 28.74
CA ASN A 389 87.56 24.74 29.45
C ASN A 389 86.13 24.60 28.93
N VAL A 390 85.86 23.79 27.92
CA VAL A 390 85.75 22.32 28.01
C VAL A 390 85.06 21.91 29.32
N GLU A 391 83.74 21.95 29.30
CA GLU A 391 82.93 20.85 29.81
C GLU A 391 81.76 20.63 28.84
N LEU A 392 82.12 20.01 27.71
CA LEU A 392 81.21 19.11 27.01
C LEU A 392 80.89 17.97 27.98
N SER A 393 79.87 18.13 28.82
CA SER A 393 79.18 16.99 29.41
C SER A 393 78.42 16.28 28.30
N SER A 394 79.14 15.37 27.65
CA SER A 394 78.61 14.08 27.23
C SER A 394 77.95 13.38 28.43
N GLU A 395 77.02 12.48 28.14
CA GLU A 395 76.34 11.54 29.05
C GLU A 395 75.19 12.08 29.91
N ASN A 396 73.98 12.08 29.34
CA ASN A 396 73.07 10.93 29.52
C ASN A 396 71.71 11.20 28.87
N GLY A 397 71.51 10.63 27.69
CA GLY A 397 70.21 10.59 27.01
C GLY A 397 70.09 9.42 26.04
N ALA A 398 70.88 8.37 26.23
CA ALA A 398 70.77 7.13 25.47
C ALA A 398 69.88 6.12 26.21
N THR A 399 68.61 6.46 26.45
CA THR A 399 67.55 5.49 26.73
C THR A 399 66.19 6.04 26.30
N SER A 400 65.97 6.25 25.00
CA SER A 400 64.60 6.22 24.45
C SER A 400 64.59 6.11 22.91
N ALA A 401 65.41 5.22 22.35
CA ALA A 401 65.34 4.88 20.92
C ALA A 401 64.86 3.44 20.67
N VAL A 402 64.27 2.80 21.68
CA VAL A 402 63.67 1.45 21.57
C VAL A 402 62.15 1.46 21.82
N ALA A 403 61.53 2.61 22.09
CA ALA A 403 60.08 2.72 22.23
C ALA A 403 59.38 3.14 20.92
N ASP A 404 59.99 4.01 20.10
CA ASP A 404 59.30 4.53 18.89
C ASP A 404 59.34 3.59 17.67
N ALA A 405 60.27 2.63 17.63
CA ALA A 405 60.26 1.61 16.58
C ALA A 405 59.18 0.53 16.80
N ALA A 406 58.65 0.39 18.02
CA ALA A 406 57.57 -0.53 18.34
C ALA A 406 56.20 0.08 18.04
N GLU A 407 56.01 1.39 18.28
CA GLU A 407 54.76 2.07 17.91
C GLU A 407 54.60 2.22 16.39
N ASP A 408 55.67 2.53 15.65
CA ASP A 408 55.58 2.63 14.18
C ASP A 408 55.32 1.26 13.50
N ALA A 409 55.79 0.15 14.09
CA ALA A 409 55.45 -1.19 13.60
C ALA A 409 53.99 -1.59 13.88
N GLU A 410 53.39 -1.09 14.97
CA GLU A 410 51.98 -1.32 15.28
C GLU A 410 51.05 -0.46 14.39
N VAL A 411 51.45 0.79 14.10
CA VAL A 411 50.74 1.68 13.18
C VAL A 411 50.80 1.15 11.74
N ALA A 412 51.94 0.57 11.31
CA ALA A 412 52.06 -0.09 10.01
C ALA A 412 51.14 -1.33 9.89
N LYS A 413 51.07 -2.19 10.92
CA LYS A 413 50.16 -3.35 10.95
C LYS A 413 48.68 -2.94 10.99
N LYS A 414 48.32 -1.86 11.69
CA LYS A 414 46.95 -1.31 11.67
C LYS A 414 46.57 -0.76 10.30
N ARG A 415 47.51 -0.11 9.58
CA ARG A 415 47.27 0.35 8.21
C ARG A 415 47.07 -0.81 7.23
N GLU A 416 47.86 -1.88 7.29
CA GLU A 416 47.64 -3.05 6.43
C GLU A 416 46.32 -3.80 6.73
N SER A 417 45.88 -3.85 7.99
CA SER A 417 44.60 -4.47 8.37
C SER A 417 43.38 -3.70 7.85
N VAL A 418 43.43 -2.36 7.89
CA VAL A 418 42.33 -1.51 7.41
C VAL A 418 42.21 -1.57 5.88
N TRP A 419 43.33 -1.57 5.15
CA TRP A 419 43.28 -1.68 3.68
C TRP A 419 43.05 -3.12 3.18
N GLY A 420 43.57 -4.13 3.88
CA GLY A 420 43.34 -5.54 3.55
C GLY A 420 41.90 -6.02 3.79
N GLY A 421 41.17 -5.39 4.72
CA GLY A 421 39.77 -5.69 5.01
C GLY A 421 38.79 -5.18 3.95
N LEU A 422 39.07 -4.04 3.30
CA LEU A 422 38.24 -3.52 2.22
C LEU A 422 38.34 -4.36 0.94
N SER A 423 39.53 -4.93 0.65
CA SER A 423 39.72 -5.71 -0.57
C SER A 423 39.00 -7.07 -0.56
N ARG A 424 38.66 -7.62 0.62
CA ARG A 424 37.89 -8.88 0.72
C ARG A 424 36.38 -8.71 0.65
N ARG A 425 35.84 -7.51 0.92
CA ARG A 425 34.39 -7.26 0.82
C ARG A 425 33.92 -7.02 -0.61
N PHE A 426 34.81 -6.58 -1.52
CA PHE A 426 34.47 -6.39 -2.93
C PHE A 426 34.56 -7.66 -3.79
N SER A 427 35.15 -8.76 -3.30
CA SER A 427 35.23 -10.02 -4.06
C SER A 427 34.11 -11.02 -3.75
N SER A 428 33.15 -10.68 -2.90
CA SER A 428 32.07 -11.61 -2.49
C SER A 428 30.70 -11.28 -3.10
N SER A 429 30.56 -10.25 -3.94
CA SER A 429 29.26 -9.88 -4.54
C SER A 429 29.09 -10.31 -6.00
N HIS A 430 29.87 -11.30 -6.46
CA HIS A 430 29.70 -11.98 -7.74
C HIS A 430 29.70 -13.49 -7.49
N ASN A 431 28.55 -14.00 -7.07
CA ASN A 431 28.08 -15.37 -7.33
C ASN A 431 26.58 -15.44 -7.11
#